data_AF-A0A7X9XDJ8-F1
#
_entry.id   AF-A0A7X9XDJ8-F1
#
_cell.length_a   1.000
_cell.length_b   1.000
_cell.length_c   1.000
_cell.angle_alpha   90.00
_cell.angle_beta   90.00
_cell.angle_gamma   90.00
#
_symmetry.space_group_name_H-M   'P 1'
#
loop_
_entity.id
_entity.type
_entity.pdbx_description
1 polymer ?
#
loop_
_entity_poly.entity_id
_entity_poly.type
_entity_poly.pdbx_seq_one_letter_code
_entity_poly.pdbx_strand_id
1 'polypeptide(L)'
;MSDISELEAIVNELSVEKLKNYVINYAETNEIFKREFLYYFAGKSDDQLRIDFYREKIQIIFYKYAHRGFIDYKSAGNYADEINDMLTIPADRLCNRGIYYEAFSMLAANVLELQKGFESVEYEVELSDIFTDCIDTLQNLLSKKIPLDLLQKIYEWLEKEAENPIYADYVYEDADRLKELKLKAQGMLEAKED
;
A
#
# COMPACT_ATOMS: atom_id res chain seq x y z
N MET A 1 -12.92 26.66 -13.11
CA MET A 1 -12.22 26.68 -11.81
C MET A 1 -11.99 25.22 -11.46
N SER A 2 -10.76 24.80 -11.12
CA SER A 2 -10.56 23.41 -10.71
C SER A 2 -11.08 23.22 -9.28
N ASP A 3 -11.49 22.00 -8.96
CA ASP A 3 -11.98 21.66 -7.61
C ASP A 3 -10.96 22.01 -6.51
N ILE A 4 -9.66 21.93 -6.83
CA ILE A 4 -8.57 22.34 -5.93
C ILE A 4 -8.56 23.86 -5.69
N SER A 5 -8.75 24.68 -6.71
CA SER A 5 -8.76 26.14 -6.53
C SER A 5 -9.97 26.62 -5.71
N GLU A 6 -11.11 25.95 -5.83
CA GLU A 6 -12.28 26.22 -4.99
C GLU A 6 -12.03 25.80 -3.53
N LEU A 7 -11.46 24.61 -3.32
CA LEU A 7 -11.08 24.13 -1.99
C LEU A 7 -10.08 25.07 -1.29
N GLU A 8 -9.05 25.52 -2.00
CA GLU A 8 -8.06 26.47 -1.48
C GLU A 8 -8.71 27.78 -1.02
N ALA A 9 -9.65 28.32 -1.80
CA ALA A 9 -10.37 29.53 -1.42
C ALA A 9 -11.16 29.34 -0.11
N ILE A 10 -11.91 28.23 0.00
CA ILE A 10 -12.68 27.90 1.20
C ILE A 10 -11.76 27.74 2.41
N VAL A 11 -10.66 26.98 2.28
CA VAL A 11 -9.72 26.73 3.37
C VAL A 11 -9.06 28.04 3.86
N ASN A 12 -8.74 28.96 2.94
CA ASN A 12 -8.13 30.24 3.28
C ASN A 12 -9.09 31.21 3.99
N GLU A 13 -10.40 31.05 3.81
CA GLU A 13 -11.43 31.85 4.49
C GLU A 13 -11.81 31.31 5.88
N LEU A 14 -11.53 30.03 6.15
CA LEU A 14 -11.84 29.41 7.44
C LEU A 14 -10.99 29.96 8.57
N SER A 15 -11.61 30.18 9.74
CA SER A 15 -10.85 30.42 10.95
C SER A 15 -10.06 29.17 11.35
N VAL A 16 -8.92 29.37 12.00
CA VAL A 16 -8.07 28.29 12.52
C VAL A 16 -8.87 27.32 13.40
N GLU A 17 -9.81 27.83 14.21
CA GLU A 17 -10.66 27.01 15.07
C GLU A 17 -11.61 26.12 14.26
N LYS A 18 -12.27 26.67 13.23
CA LYS A 18 -13.15 25.88 12.35
C LYS A 18 -12.38 24.80 11.62
N LEU A 19 -11.19 25.12 11.12
CA LEU A 19 -10.33 24.14 10.43
C LEU A 19 -9.90 23.01 11.38
N LYS A 20 -9.45 23.34 12.59
CA LYS A 20 -9.07 22.34 13.60
C LYS A 20 -10.25 21.44 13.97
N ASN A 21 -11.43 22.01 14.22
CA ASN A 21 -12.61 21.23 14.55
C ASN A 21 -13.05 20.33 13.38
N TYR A 22 -12.99 20.83 12.14
CA TYR A 22 -13.27 20.01 10.97
C TYR A 22 -12.31 18.81 10.87
N VAL A 23 -11.00 19.05 10.99
CA VAL A 23 -9.99 17.99 10.94
C VAL A 23 -10.22 16.94 12.02
N ILE A 24 -10.52 17.35 13.26
CA ILE A 24 -10.81 16.42 14.37
C ILE A 24 -12.07 15.61 14.07
N ASN A 25 -13.18 16.27 13.74
CA ASN A 25 -14.46 15.60 13.48
C ASN A 25 -14.37 14.64 12.28
N TYR A 26 -13.61 15.02 11.23
CA TYR A 26 -13.40 14.15 10.09
C TYR A 26 -12.51 12.95 10.45
N ALA A 27 -11.45 13.16 11.23
CA ALA A 27 -10.59 12.09 11.75
C ALA A 27 -11.33 11.10 12.68
N GLU A 28 -12.36 11.54 13.40
CA GLU A 28 -13.19 10.66 14.24
C GLU A 28 -14.02 9.65 13.43
N THR A 29 -14.32 9.96 12.16
CA THR A 29 -15.16 9.12 11.29
C THR A 29 -14.38 8.48 10.15
N ASN A 30 -13.17 8.97 9.86
CA ASN A 30 -12.30 8.47 8.80
C ASN A 30 -10.92 8.08 9.38
N GLU A 31 -10.78 6.81 9.74
CA GLU A 31 -9.54 6.25 10.31
C GLU A 31 -8.35 6.28 9.33
N ILE A 32 -8.60 6.28 8.01
CA ILE A 32 -7.52 6.44 7.01
C ILE A 32 -6.98 7.86 7.09
N PHE A 33 -7.85 8.86 6.96
CA PHE A 33 -7.47 10.26 7.05
C PHE A 33 -6.76 10.56 8.38
N LYS A 34 -7.33 10.13 9.50
CA LYS A 34 -6.73 10.30 10.83
C LYS A 34 -5.29 9.79 10.86
N ARG A 35 -5.06 8.61 10.30
CA ARG A 35 -3.76 7.97 10.32
C ARG A 35 -2.78 8.66 9.37
N GLU A 36 -3.18 8.94 8.15
CA GLU A 36 -2.38 9.73 7.20
C GLU A 36 -2.01 11.10 7.78
N PHE A 37 -2.96 11.75 8.45
CA PHE A 37 -2.75 13.02 9.12
C PHE A 37 -1.71 12.89 10.25
N LEU A 38 -1.82 11.86 11.10
CA LEU A 38 -0.86 11.58 12.16
C LEU A 38 0.54 11.26 11.61
N TYR A 39 0.63 10.53 10.51
CA TYR A 39 1.90 10.32 9.82
C TYR A 39 2.45 11.60 9.25
N TYR A 40 1.59 12.39 8.63
CA TYR A 40 1.99 13.59 7.93
C TYR A 40 2.52 14.65 8.89
N PHE A 41 1.81 14.91 9.99
CA PHE A 41 2.13 16.01 10.91
C PHE A 41 2.85 15.59 12.18
N ALA A 42 2.61 14.38 12.69
CA ALA A 42 3.16 13.94 13.96
C ALA A 42 4.31 12.92 13.82
N GLY A 43 4.53 12.37 12.61
CA GLY A 43 5.54 11.35 12.36
C GLY A 43 5.37 10.09 13.23
N LYS A 44 4.16 9.85 13.75
CA LYS A 44 3.89 8.74 14.67
C LYS A 44 3.65 7.47 13.89
N SER A 45 4.61 6.54 13.84
CA SER A 45 4.36 5.14 13.46
C SER A 45 3.84 4.34 14.64
N ASP A 46 2.84 3.49 14.37
CA ASP A 46 2.67 2.28 15.16
C ASP A 46 3.60 1.24 14.55
N ASP A 47 4.41 0.57 15.37
CA ASP A 47 5.37 -0.45 14.92
C ASP A 47 4.70 -1.83 14.74
N GLN A 48 3.37 -1.83 14.66
CA GLN A 48 2.54 -2.99 14.38
C GLN A 48 2.13 -3.06 12.90
N LEU A 49 2.19 -4.27 12.33
CA LEU A 49 1.69 -4.52 10.99
C LEU A 49 0.17 -4.51 10.95
N ARG A 50 -0.38 -3.90 9.90
CA ARG A 50 -1.82 -3.73 9.69
C ARG A 50 -2.26 -4.19 8.30
N ILE A 51 -1.67 -5.27 7.85
CA ILE A 51 -1.95 -5.87 6.54
C ILE A 51 -3.46 -6.11 6.37
N ASP A 52 -4.12 -6.74 7.35
CA ASP A 52 -5.56 -7.06 7.25
C ASP A 52 -6.45 -5.81 7.21
N PHE A 53 -6.11 -4.75 7.94
CA PHE A 53 -6.83 -3.46 7.85
C PHE A 53 -6.83 -2.94 6.41
N TYR A 54 -5.68 -3.01 5.73
CA TYR A 54 -5.56 -2.54 4.36
C TYR A 54 -6.24 -3.45 3.36
N ARG A 55 -6.19 -4.77 3.58
CA ARG A 55 -6.92 -5.75 2.77
C ARG A 55 -8.43 -5.51 2.81
N GLU A 56 -8.98 -5.19 3.98
CA GLU A 56 -10.40 -4.81 4.09
C GLU A 56 -10.74 -3.57 3.26
N LYS A 57 -9.82 -2.59 3.16
CA LYS A 57 -10.02 -1.40 2.32
C LYS A 57 -9.96 -1.72 0.83
N ILE A 58 -9.00 -2.56 0.41
CA ILE A 58 -8.94 -3.03 -0.98
C ILE A 58 -10.21 -3.78 -1.35
N GLN A 59 -10.74 -4.62 -0.45
CA GLN A 59 -11.99 -5.34 -0.69
C GLN A 59 -13.19 -4.41 -0.86
N ILE A 60 -13.25 -3.31 -0.10
CA ILE A 60 -14.29 -2.29 -0.29
C ILE A 60 -14.19 -1.66 -1.68
N ILE A 61 -12.97 -1.35 -2.15
CA ILE A 61 -12.74 -0.84 -3.51
C ILE A 61 -13.14 -1.91 -4.54
N PHE A 62 -12.76 -3.17 -4.34
CA PHE A 62 -13.15 -4.28 -5.20
C PHE A 62 -14.67 -4.36 -5.33
N TYR A 63 -15.42 -4.36 -4.23
CA TYR A 63 -16.89 -4.41 -4.27
C TYR A 63 -17.55 -3.19 -4.93
N LYS A 64 -16.88 -2.04 -4.93
CA LYS A 64 -17.34 -0.83 -5.62
C LYS A 64 -17.30 -0.99 -7.14
N TYR A 65 -16.29 -1.68 -7.68
CA TYR A 65 -16.08 -1.85 -9.11
C TYR A 65 -16.49 -3.22 -9.66
N ALA A 66 -16.64 -4.22 -8.79
CA ALA A 66 -17.01 -5.56 -9.19
C ALA A 66 -18.51 -5.66 -9.48
N HIS A 67 -18.84 -6.26 -10.62
CA HIS A 67 -20.19 -6.68 -10.96
C HIS A 67 -20.26 -8.22 -10.95
N ARG A 68 -21.11 -8.78 -10.09
CA ARG A 68 -21.24 -10.24 -9.87
C ARG A 68 -19.93 -10.94 -9.47
N GLY A 69 -19.08 -10.24 -8.74
CA GLY A 69 -17.80 -10.77 -8.25
C GLY A 69 -16.66 -10.69 -9.25
N PHE A 70 -16.84 -9.99 -10.39
CA PHE A 70 -15.81 -9.78 -11.39
C PHE A 70 -15.71 -8.29 -11.73
N ILE A 71 -14.49 -7.81 -11.98
CA ILE A 71 -14.28 -6.45 -12.49
C ILE A 71 -14.15 -6.55 -14.00
N ASP A 72 -15.07 -5.89 -14.71
CA ASP A 72 -15.04 -5.85 -16.17
C ASP A 72 -13.94 -4.92 -16.68
N TYR A 73 -13.56 -5.08 -17.95
CA TYR A 73 -12.55 -4.25 -18.61
C TYR A 73 -12.78 -2.74 -18.44
N LYS A 74 -14.03 -2.28 -18.41
CA LYS A 74 -14.35 -0.85 -18.30
C LYS A 74 -14.09 -0.29 -16.89
N SER A 75 -14.14 -1.16 -15.89
CA SER A 75 -14.00 -0.80 -14.49
C SER A 75 -12.59 -1.09 -13.95
N ALA A 76 -11.79 -1.89 -14.66
CA ALA A 76 -10.43 -2.28 -14.28
C ALA A 76 -9.50 -1.08 -14.07
N GLY A 77 -9.46 -0.13 -15.03
CA GLY A 77 -8.64 1.07 -14.89
C GLY A 77 -9.01 1.93 -13.66
N ASN A 78 -10.31 2.17 -13.43
CA ASN A 78 -10.76 2.96 -12.27
C ASN A 78 -10.47 2.23 -10.93
N TYR A 79 -10.56 0.90 -10.94
CA TYR A 79 -10.18 0.07 -9.79
C TYR A 79 -8.68 0.17 -9.50
N ALA A 80 -7.84 0.06 -10.53
CA ALA A 80 -6.40 0.18 -10.43
C ALA A 80 -5.97 1.56 -9.93
N ASP A 81 -6.55 2.63 -10.50
CA ASP A 81 -6.28 4.01 -10.10
C ASP A 81 -6.60 4.24 -8.62
N GLU A 82 -7.75 3.78 -8.14
CA GLU A 82 -8.14 3.97 -6.72
C GLU A 82 -7.27 3.16 -5.76
N ILE A 83 -6.80 1.97 -6.17
CA ILE A 83 -5.80 1.22 -5.38
C ILE A 83 -4.48 1.97 -5.33
N ASN A 84 -4.00 2.46 -6.47
CA ASN A 84 -2.74 3.19 -6.54
C ASN A 84 -2.75 4.45 -5.70
N ASP A 85 -3.81 5.24 -5.80
CA ASP A 85 -3.98 6.48 -5.03
C ASP A 85 -4.09 6.23 -3.53
N MET A 86 -4.79 5.18 -3.12
CA MET A 86 -5.06 4.91 -1.70
C MET A 86 -3.89 4.16 -1.02
N LEU A 87 -3.12 3.35 -1.75
CA LEU A 87 -2.19 2.40 -1.13
C LEU A 87 -0.77 2.46 -1.69
N THR A 88 -0.61 2.31 -3.01
CA THR A 88 0.73 2.20 -3.62
C THR A 88 1.52 3.50 -3.51
N ILE A 89 0.93 4.63 -3.94
CA ILE A 89 1.58 5.94 -3.89
C ILE A 89 1.82 6.39 -2.43
N PRO A 90 0.86 6.25 -1.50
CA PRO A 90 1.13 6.51 -0.09
C PRO A 90 2.25 5.65 0.50
N ALA A 91 2.36 4.37 0.12
CA ALA A 91 3.40 3.48 0.65
C ALA A 91 4.82 3.97 0.32
N ASP A 92 5.08 4.39 -0.92
CA ASP A 92 6.40 4.96 -1.28
C ASP A 92 6.68 6.25 -0.50
N ARG A 93 5.69 7.15 -0.37
CA ARG A 93 5.83 8.37 0.44
C ARG A 93 6.16 8.06 1.90
N LEU A 94 5.50 7.06 2.49
CA LEU A 94 5.73 6.64 3.87
C LEU A 94 7.12 6.00 4.04
N CYS A 95 7.55 5.20 3.07
CA CYS A 95 8.89 4.60 3.02
C CYS A 95 9.97 5.70 3.05
N ASN A 96 9.85 6.72 2.20
CA ASN A 96 10.80 7.82 2.13
C ASN A 96 10.82 8.71 3.40
N ARG A 97 9.79 8.61 4.24
CA ARG A 97 9.68 9.32 5.52
C ARG A 97 10.10 8.51 6.74
N GLY A 98 10.56 7.27 6.55
CA GLY A 98 10.95 6.40 7.65
C GLY A 98 9.79 5.67 8.34
N ILE A 99 8.58 5.73 7.79
CA ILE A 99 7.37 5.12 8.35
C ILE A 99 7.21 3.71 7.76
N TYR A 100 8.18 2.86 8.05
CA TYR A 100 8.39 1.60 7.33
C TYR A 100 7.33 0.53 7.60
N TYR A 101 6.86 0.41 8.85
CA TYR A 101 5.81 -0.55 9.22
C TYR A 101 4.54 -0.37 8.42
N GLU A 102 4.17 0.89 8.24
CA GLU A 102 2.97 1.22 7.52
C GLU A 102 3.13 1.05 6.02
N ALA A 103 4.24 1.54 5.47
CA ALA A 103 4.59 1.32 4.08
C ALA A 103 4.53 -0.16 3.73
N PHE A 104 5.19 -1.01 4.53
CA PHE A 104 5.15 -2.45 4.31
C PHE A 104 3.75 -3.05 4.46
N SER A 105 2.95 -2.59 5.44
CA SER A 105 1.57 -3.06 5.62
C SER A 105 0.70 -2.81 4.39
N MET A 106 0.85 -1.65 3.73
CA MET A 106 0.15 -1.30 2.49
C MET A 106 0.62 -2.17 1.32
N LEU A 107 1.94 -2.32 1.13
CA LEU A 107 2.53 -3.12 0.05
C LEU A 107 2.11 -4.59 0.15
N ALA A 108 2.25 -5.18 1.34
CA ALA A 108 1.87 -6.57 1.57
C ALA A 108 0.38 -6.80 1.36
N ALA A 109 -0.48 -5.85 1.75
CA ALA A 109 -1.91 -5.94 1.51
C ALA A 109 -2.25 -5.89 0.01
N ASN A 110 -1.62 -4.98 -0.75
CA ASN A 110 -1.79 -4.90 -2.20
C ASN A 110 -1.41 -6.21 -2.87
N VAL A 111 -0.20 -6.70 -2.63
CA VAL A 111 0.30 -7.95 -3.21
C VAL A 111 -0.64 -9.13 -2.92
N LEU A 112 -1.12 -9.27 -1.68
CA LEU A 112 -2.05 -10.34 -1.30
C LEU A 112 -3.43 -10.24 -1.95
N GLU A 113 -3.97 -9.03 -2.17
CA GLU A 113 -5.27 -8.90 -2.82
C GLU A 113 -5.17 -8.94 -4.36
N LEU A 114 -4.03 -8.55 -4.93
CA LEU A 114 -3.75 -8.72 -6.36
C LEU A 114 -3.75 -10.21 -6.76
N GLN A 115 -3.31 -11.12 -5.88
CA GLN A 115 -3.47 -12.58 -6.09
C GLN A 115 -4.91 -12.96 -6.45
N LYS A 116 -5.89 -12.41 -5.71
CA LYS A 116 -7.31 -12.66 -5.98
C LYS A 116 -7.80 -11.88 -7.19
N GLY A 117 -7.24 -10.70 -7.40
CA GLY A 117 -7.54 -9.82 -8.53
C GLY A 117 -7.20 -10.46 -9.87
N PHE A 118 -6.03 -11.11 -10.01
CA PHE A 118 -5.64 -11.77 -11.26
C PHE A 118 -6.65 -12.82 -11.73
N GLU A 119 -7.31 -13.53 -10.82
CA GLU A 119 -8.35 -14.49 -11.17
C GLU A 119 -9.74 -13.86 -11.44
N SER A 120 -9.94 -12.60 -11.06
CA SER A 120 -11.26 -11.95 -10.97
C SER A 120 -11.42 -10.71 -11.86
N VAL A 121 -10.37 -10.30 -12.58
CA VAL A 121 -10.34 -9.10 -13.43
C VAL A 121 -9.98 -9.51 -14.86
N GLU A 122 -10.79 -9.11 -15.84
CA GLU A 122 -10.58 -9.48 -17.27
C GLU A 122 -9.34 -8.83 -17.90
N TYR A 123 -8.72 -7.87 -17.23
CA TYR A 123 -7.58 -7.11 -17.72
C TYR A 123 -6.46 -7.07 -16.68
N GLU A 124 -5.40 -7.83 -16.97
CA GLU A 124 -4.32 -8.09 -16.02
C GLU A 124 -3.23 -7.01 -16.04
N VAL A 125 -3.07 -6.27 -17.15
CA VAL A 125 -1.95 -5.32 -17.34
C VAL A 125 -1.90 -4.27 -16.23
N GLU A 126 -3.03 -3.64 -15.92
CA GLU A 126 -3.11 -2.61 -14.89
C GLU A 126 -2.83 -3.16 -13.48
N LEU A 127 -3.19 -4.43 -13.21
CA LEU A 127 -2.89 -5.08 -11.94
C LEU A 127 -1.43 -5.52 -11.83
N SER A 128 -0.84 -5.95 -12.95
CA SER A 128 0.58 -6.24 -13.04
C SER A 128 1.42 -4.99 -12.80
N ASP A 129 1.03 -3.83 -13.34
CA ASP A 129 1.73 -2.57 -13.07
C ASP A 129 1.69 -2.20 -11.57
N ILE A 130 0.53 -2.34 -10.90
CA ILE A 130 0.43 -2.14 -9.43
C ILE A 130 1.34 -3.13 -8.68
N PHE A 131 1.39 -4.39 -9.16
CA PHE A 131 2.26 -5.41 -8.56
C PHE A 131 3.72 -5.00 -8.68
N THR A 132 4.17 -4.63 -9.88
CA THR A 132 5.53 -4.13 -10.15
C THR A 132 5.87 -2.94 -9.25
N ASP A 133 4.98 -1.95 -9.13
CA ASP A 133 5.18 -0.80 -8.25
C ASP A 133 5.32 -1.20 -6.78
N CYS A 134 4.57 -2.22 -6.34
CA CYS A 134 4.70 -2.76 -4.99
C CYS A 134 6.08 -3.41 -4.76
N ILE A 135 6.58 -4.18 -5.74
CA ILE A 135 7.90 -4.81 -5.68
C ILE A 135 9.01 -3.75 -5.70
N ASP A 136 8.91 -2.74 -6.55
CA ASP A 136 9.84 -1.61 -6.62
C ASP A 136 9.92 -0.87 -5.28
N THR A 137 8.76 -0.59 -4.68
CA THR A 137 8.69 0.08 -3.37
C THR A 137 9.24 -0.80 -2.26
N LEU A 138 9.01 -2.12 -2.31
CA LEU A 138 9.58 -3.06 -1.35
C LEU A 138 11.10 -3.14 -1.48
N GLN A 139 11.63 -3.11 -2.70
CA GLN A 139 13.06 -3.03 -2.97
C GLN A 139 13.67 -1.74 -2.42
N ASN A 140 12.99 -0.60 -2.60
CA ASN A 140 13.35 0.69 -2.00
C ASN A 140 13.36 0.60 -0.48
N LEU A 141 12.34 -0.01 0.14
CA LEU A 141 12.25 -0.20 1.59
C LEU A 141 13.42 -1.05 2.13
N LEU A 142 13.75 -2.17 1.49
CA LEU A 142 14.91 -3.01 1.83
C LEU A 142 16.27 -2.36 1.52
N SER A 143 16.31 -1.23 0.83
CA SER A 143 17.53 -0.41 0.71
C SER A 143 17.76 0.52 1.90
N LYS A 144 16.73 0.73 2.74
CA LYS A 144 16.80 1.62 3.91
C LYS A 144 17.33 0.88 5.13
N LYS A 145 17.79 1.66 6.11
CA LYS A 145 18.09 1.14 7.45
C LYS A 145 16.79 0.93 8.23
N ILE A 146 16.16 -0.22 8.02
CA ILE A 146 14.91 -0.59 8.70
C ILE A 146 15.18 -1.30 10.05
N PRO A 147 14.23 -1.24 11.01
CA PRO A 147 14.27 -2.00 12.25
C PRO A 147 14.47 -3.50 12.01
N LEU A 148 15.20 -4.18 12.89
CA LEU A 148 15.49 -5.62 12.74
C LEU A 148 14.20 -6.46 12.82
N ASP A 149 13.29 -6.11 13.72
CA ASP A 149 12.03 -6.84 13.86
C ASP A 149 11.09 -6.64 12.65
N LEU A 150 11.14 -5.46 12.00
CA LEU A 150 10.48 -5.26 10.71
C LEU A 150 11.12 -6.11 9.60
N LEU A 151 12.45 -6.13 9.53
CA LEU A 151 13.19 -6.94 8.56
C LEU A 151 12.83 -8.42 8.68
N GLN A 152 12.73 -8.94 9.91
CA GLN A 152 12.29 -10.31 10.19
C GLN A 152 10.88 -10.57 9.64
N LYS A 153 9.93 -9.69 9.94
CA LYS A 153 8.54 -9.80 9.45
C LYS A 153 8.47 -9.75 7.91
N ILE A 154 9.30 -8.92 7.27
CA ILE A 154 9.38 -8.84 5.81
C ILE A 154 9.96 -10.12 5.23
N TYR A 155 11.01 -10.67 5.85
CA TYR A 155 11.60 -11.94 5.42
C TYR A 155 10.58 -13.09 5.50
N GLU A 156 9.88 -13.24 6.62
CA GLU A 156 8.85 -14.28 6.80
C GLU A 156 7.72 -14.16 5.77
N TRP A 157 7.31 -12.93 5.46
CA TRP A 157 6.34 -12.67 4.42
C TRP A 157 6.88 -13.03 3.02
N LEU A 158 8.10 -12.59 2.69
CA LEU A 158 8.76 -12.92 1.41
C LEU A 158 9.01 -14.42 1.24
N GLU A 159 9.29 -15.15 2.32
CA GLU A 159 9.46 -16.60 2.31
C GLU A 159 8.21 -17.30 1.82
N LYS A 160 7.04 -16.87 2.32
CA LYS A 160 5.74 -17.39 1.88
C LYS A 160 5.40 -16.96 0.45
N GLU A 161 5.59 -15.68 0.13
CA GLU A 161 5.09 -15.11 -1.12
C GLU A 161 5.97 -15.47 -2.33
N ALA A 162 7.29 -15.60 -2.18
CA ALA A 162 8.19 -15.99 -3.26
C ALA A 162 7.98 -17.42 -3.77
N GLU A 163 7.27 -18.25 -3.01
CA GLU A 163 6.92 -19.63 -3.34
C GLU A 163 5.47 -19.76 -3.85
N ASN A 164 4.72 -18.65 -3.93
CA ASN A 164 3.34 -18.71 -4.39
C ASN A 164 3.28 -18.92 -5.92
N PRO A 165 2.68 -20.04 -6.40
CA PRO A 165 2.64 -20.35 -7.82
C PRO A 165 1.80 -19.35 -8.64
N ILE A 166 0.83 -18.65 -8.04
CA ILE A 166 -0.02 -17.67 -8.75
C ILE A 166 0.84 -16.62 -9.45
N TYR A 167 1.91 -16.15 -8.83
CA TYR A 167 2.74 -15.10 -9.42
C TYR A 167 3.48 -15.56 -10.68
N ALA A 168 3.85 -16.85 -10.75
CA ALA A 168 4.52 -17.38 -11.93
C ALA A 168 3.60 -17.41 -13.16
N ASP A 169 2.28 -17.49 -12.94
CA ASP A 169 1.29 -17.56 -14.02
C ASP A 169 0.90 -16.17 -14.56
N TYR A 170 0.93 -15.12 -13.72
CA TYR A 170 0.42 -13.79 -14.08
C TYR A 170 1.48 -12.67 -14.12
N VAL A 171 2.56 -12.79 -13.33
CA VAL A 171 3.60 -11.76 -13.16
C VAL A 171 4.99 -12.39 -13.07
N TYR A 172 5.33 -13.23 -14.05
CA TYR A 172 6.53 -14.09 -14.02
C TYR A 172 7.83 -13.34 -13.66
N GLU A 173 8.08 -12.18 -14.26
CA GLU A 173 9.30 -11.39 -13.99
C GLU A 173 9.33 -10.90 -12.53
N ASP A 174 8.23 -10.38 -12.01
CA ASP A 174 8.14 -9.93 -10.62
C ASP A 174 8.12 -11.09 -9.61
N ALA A 175 7.68 -12.28 -10.01
CA ALA A 175 7.77 -13.49 -9.19
C ALA A 175 9.24 -13.88 -8.91
N ASP A 176 10.12 -13.75 -9.91
CA ASP A 176 11.55 -13.96 -9.71
C ASP A 176 12.16 -12.84 -8.84
N ARG A 177 11.72 -11.59 -9.00
CA ARG A 177 12.14 -10.47 -8.14
C ARG A 177 11.75 -10.68 -6.67
N LEU A 178 10.61 -11.27 -6.37
CA LEU A 178 10.25 -11.66 -4.99
C LEU A 178 11.27 -12.62 -4.37
N LYS A 179 11.78 -13.60 -5.14
CA LYS A 179 12.83 -14.52 -4.68
C LYS A 179 14.14 -13.79 -4.43
N GLU A 180 14.51 -12.84 -5.29
CA GLU A 180 15.70 -12.00 -5.09
C GLU A 180 15.58 -11.15 -3.82
N LEU A 181 14.42 -10.53 -3.59
CA LEU A 181 14.15 -9.75 -2.38
C LEU A 181 14.20 -10.63 -1.13
N LYS A 182 13.70 -11.88 -1.19
CA LYS A 182 13.82 -12.87 -0.11
C LYS A 182 15.28 -13.10 0.26
N LEU A 183 16.11 -13.43 -0.73
CA LEU A 183 17.55 -13.67 -0.52
C LEU A 183 18.27 -12.43 0.04
N LYS A 184 17.90 -11.23 -0.44
CA LYS A 184 18.43 -9.98 0.09
C LYS A 184 18.06 -9.78 1.56
N ALA A 185 16.79 -9.98 1.92
CA ALA A 185 16.33 -9.85 3.30
C ALA A 185 17.02 -10.85 4.23
N GLN A 186 17.21 -12.09 3.76
CA GLN A 186 17.96 -13.13 4.49
C GLN A 186 19.40 -12.68 4.78
N GLY A 187 20.15 -12.25 3.75
CA GLY A 187 21.53 -11.79 3.94
C GLY A 187 21.65 -10.57 4.86
N MET A 188 20.62 -9.71 4.89
CA MET A 188 20.56 -8.58 5.83
C MET A 188 20.30 -9.02 7.29
N LEU A 189 19.60 -10.13 7.51
CA LEU A 189 19.40 -10.71 8.85
C LEU A 189 20.68 -11.35 9.35
N GLU A 190 21.32 -12.19 8.53
CA GLU A 190 22.58 -12.86 8.84
C GLU A 190 23.69 -11.84 9.21
N ALA A 191 23.81 -10.74 8.45
CA ALA A 191 24.79 -9.69 8.71
C ALA A 191 24.53 -8.86 9.99
N LYS A 192 23.38 -9.04 10.66
CA LYS A 192 23.04 -8.35 11.92
C LYS A 192 23.15 -9.27 13.15
N GLU A 193 23.41 -10.56 12.95
CA GLU A 193 23.68 -11.51 14.03
C GLU A 193 25.18 -11.54 14.43
N ASP A 194 26.05 -10.95 13.60
CA ASP A 194 27.49 -10.71 13.83
C ASP A 194 27.80 -9.39 14.56
#